data_AF-A0A6N3B6F1-F1
#
_entry.id   AF-A0A6N3B6F1-F1
#
_cell.length_a   1.000
_cell.length_b   1.000
_cell.length_c   1.000
_cell.angle_alpha   90.00
_cell.angle_beta   90.00
_cell.angle_gamma   90.00
#
_symmetry.space_group_name_H-M   'P 1'
#
loop_
_entity.id
_entity.type
_entity.pdbx_description
1 polymer ?
#
loop_
_entity_poly.entity_id
_entity_poly.type
_entity_poly.pdbx_seq_one_letter_code
_entity_poly.pdbx_strand_id
1 'polypeptide(L)'
;MNKKLQNAIIGISVLIPFGLSLSGMKNEMGKSALLYSVMWGLINYLFIMTAVDFISKYKNISKLPGLKIRKRTYYINIFVYIGFLFFVNIYFLQQMYFRNVDIINTLASPIFIVGLFLLFLFNLQNGKFLIKDEKETDIYEIPKKHSFRNGNDVLGNVVGSYENGLVLGNYYFPYEGMKSISKSKENEVIIKGKDDSKNYIVKVGSKNSENQLISEIKDALEKGKIEENKVNLKKLKNL
;
A
#
# COMPACT_ATOMS: atom_id res chain seq x y z
N MET A 1 -12.54 3.83 -5.97
CA MET A 1 -12.94 2.47 -6.41
C MET A 1 -14.37 2.51 -6.92
N ASN A 2 -14.72 1.77 -7.98
CA ASN A 2 -16.08 1.80 -8.56
C ASN A 2 -17.10 1.08 -7.66
N LYS A 3 -18.32 1.61 -7.55
CA LYS A 3 -19.47 1.06 -6.81
C LYS A 3 -19.76 -0.41 -7.15
N LYS A 4 -19.61 -0.82 -8.43
CA LYS A 4 -19.77 -2.22 -8.84
C LYS A 4 -18.80 -3.16 -8.13
N LEU A 5 -17.53 -2.76 -8.00
CA LEU A 5 -16.49 -3.54 -7.33
C LEU A 5 -16.71 -3.58 -5.82
N GLN A 6 -17.13 -2.46 -5.21
CA GLN A 6 -17.52 -2.43 -3.79
C GLN A 6 -18.66 -3.40 -3.49
N ASN A 7 -19.71 -3.40 -4.31
CA ASN A 7 -20.86 -4.31 -4.15
C ASN A 7 -20.45 -5.79 -4.32
N ALA A 8 -19.55 -6.09 -5.26
CA ALA A 8 -19.03 -7.44 -5.43
C ALA A 8 -18.22 -7.90 -4.20
N ILE A 9 -17.39 -7.01 -3.62
CA ILE A 9 -16.64 -7.30 -2.39
C ILE A 9 -17.59 -7.57 -1.24
N ILE A 10 -18.64 -6.74 -1.05
CA ILE A 10 -19.66 -6.97 -0.03
C ILE A 10 -20.32 -8.34 -0.24
N GLY A 11 -20.73 -8.65 -1.47
CA GLY A 11 -21.32 -9.94 -1.83
C GLY A 11 -20.42 -11.11 -1.44
N ILE A 12 -19.17 -11.13 -1.91
CA ILE A 12 -18.21 -12.21 -1.62
C ILE A 12 -17.94 -12.34 -0.12
N SER A 13 -17.83 -11.21 0.58
CA SER A 13 -17.54 -11.18 2.02
C SER A 13 -18.63 -11.84 2.85
N VAL A 14 -19.88 -11.74 2.41
CA VAL A 14 -21.07 -12.30 3.08
C VAL A 14 -21.40 -13.70 2.56
N LEU A 15 -21.14 -13.98 1.28
CA LEU A 15 -21.48 -15.27 0.64
C LEU A 15 -20.79 -16.46 1.31
N ILE A 16 -19.51 -16.35 1.66
CA ILE A 16 -18.79 -17.46 2.29
C ILE A 16 -19.33 -17.76 3.71
N PRO A 17 -19.42 -16.77 4.63
CA PRO A 17 -19.95 -17.01 5.98
C PRO A 17 -21.39 -17.53 5.99
N PHE A 18 -22.28 -16.93 5.18
CA PHE A 18 -23.70 -17.24 5.20
C PHE A 18 -24.07 -18.41 4.28
N GLY A 19 -23.37 -18.60 3.16
CA GLY A 19 -23.59 -19.75 2.28
C GLY A 19 -23.32 -21.08 2.98
N LEU A 20 -22.28 -21.14 3.83
CA LEU A 20 -22.00 -22.32 4.65
C LEU A 20 -23.06 -22.52 5.75
N SER A 21 -23.55 -21.44 6.35
CA SER A 21 -24.66 -21.51 7.32
C SER A 21 -25.94 -22.07 6.69
N LEU A 22 -26.25 -21.64 5.46
CA LEU A 22 -27.41 -22.10 4.69
C LEU A 22 -27.24 -23.51 4.08
N SER A 23 -26.01 -24.01 3.97
CA SER A 23 -25.72 -25.35 3.42
C SER A 23 -26.18 -26.52 4.31
N GLY A 24 -26.65 -26.23 5.53
CA GLY A 24 -27.05 -27.26 6.50
C GLY A 24 -25.88 -27.94 7.20
N MET A 25 -24.65 -27.46 7.00
CA MET A 25 -23.49 -27.92 7.76
C MET A 25 -23.69 -27.71 9.26
N LYS A 26 -23.39 -28.75 10.05
CA LYS A 26 -23.49 -28.68 11.51
C LYS A 26 -22.58 -27.59 12.04
N ASN A 27 -23.19 -26.63 12.73
CA ASN A 27 -22.49 -25.50 13.30
C ASN A 27 -22.24 -25.73 14.80
N GLU A 28 -20.99 -25.71 15.21
CA GLU A 28 -20.55 -25.97 16.58
C GLU A 28 -20.79 -24.78 17.53
N MET A 29 -21.23 -23.63 17.02
CA MET A 29 -21.48 -22.40 17.80
C MET A 29 -22.93 -22.22 18.23
N GLY A 30 -23.85 -23.08 17.79
CA GLY A 30 -25.26 -23.06 18.17
C GLY A 30 -25.89 -21.66 18.04
N LYS A 31 -26.41 -21.10 19.15
CA LYS A 31 -27.06 -19.78 19.18
C LYS A 31 -26.14 -18.61 18.80
N SER A 32 -24.82 -18.77 18.92
CA SER A 32 -23.83 -17.75 18.58
C SER A 32 -23.42 -17.77 17.09
N ALA A 33 -23.91 -18.73 16.31
CA ALA A 33 -23.56 -18.89 14.89
C ALA A 33 -23.79 -17.61 14.06
N LEU A 34 -24.89 -16.90 14.31
CA LEU A 34 -25.22 -15.66 13.61
C LEU A 34 -24.17 -14.57 13.89
N LEU A 35 -23.81 -14.38 15.17
CA LEU A 35 -22.81 -13.37 15.56
C LEU A 35 -21.46 -13.66 14.92
N TYR A 36 -21.01 -14.92 14.94
CA TYR A 36 -19.75 -15.32 14.31
C TYR A 36 -19.79 -15.15 12.79
N SER A 37 -20.91 -15.43 12.13
CA SER A 37 -21.08 -15.20 10.68
C SER A 37 -20.99 -13.72 10.33
N VAL A 38 -21.61 -12.85 11.14
CA VAL A 38 -21.54 -11.39 10.97
C VAL A 38 -20.11 -10.90 11.17
N MET A 39 -19.43 -11.33 12.24
CA MET A 39 -18.02 -10.98 12.48
C MET A 39 -17.12 -11.42 11.33
N TRP A 40 -17.30 -12.65 10.86
CA TRP A 40 -16.56 -13.18 9.72
C TRP A 40 -16.78 -12.34 8.46
N GLY A 41 -18.04 -12.02 8.14
CA GLY A 41 -18.36 -11.17 7.00
C GLY A 41 -17.74 -9.77 7.08
N LEU A 42 -17.79 -9.13 8.26
CA LEU A 42 -17.18 -7.81 8.47
C LEU A 42 -15.65 -7.84 8.31
N ILE A 43 -14.99 -8.85 8.90
CA ILE A 43 -13.53 -8.98 8.81
C ILE A 43 -13.11 -9.28 7.37
N ASN A 44 -13.81 -10.18 6.67
CA ASN A 44 -13.60 -10.41 5.24
C ASN A 44 -13.75 -9.13 4.43
N TYR A 45 -14.82 -8.37 4.66
CA TYR A 45 -15.03 -7.10 3.97
C TYR A 45 -13.84 -6.16 4.14
N LEU A 46 -13.38 -5.95 5.39
CA LEU A 46 -12.26 -5.05 5.68
C LEU A 46 -10.97 -5.47 4.97
N PHE A 47 -10.60 -6.76 5.05
CA PHE A 47 -9.36 -7.25 4.46
C PHE A 47 -9.44 -7.36 2.93
N ILE A 48 -10.56 -7.81 2.35
CA ILE A 48 -10.74 -7.87 0.89
C ILE A 48 -10.70 -6.45 0.31
N MET A 49 -11.42 -5.51 0.94
CA MET A 49 -11.42 -4.10 0.54
C MET A 49 -10.00 -3.53 0.52
N THR A 50 -9.23 -3.79 1.57
CA THR A 50 -7.84 -3.31 1.70
C THR A 50 -6.94 -3.96 0.65
N ALA A 51 -7.01 -5.28 0.47
CA ALA A 51 -6.21 -6.00 -0.51
C ALA A 51 -6.52 -5.53 -1.94
N VAL A 52 -7.79 -5.39 -2.29
CA VAL A 52 -8.22 -4.92 -3.62
C VAL A 52 -7.79 -3.47 -3.87
N ASP A 53 -7.89 -2.58 -2.89
CA ASP A 53 -7.43 -1.20 -3.02
C ASP A 53 -5.91 -1.14 -3.29
N PHE A 54 -5.11 -1.88 -2.53
CA PHE A 54 -3.67 -1.98 -2.76
C PHE A 54 -3.32 -2.57 -4.13
N ILE A 55 -3.97 -3.67 -4.52
CA ILE A 55 -3.77 -4.30 -5.83
C ILE A 55 -4.13 -3.33 -6.94
N SER A 56 -5.26 -2.63 -6.83
CA SER A 56 -5.70 -1.66 -7.85
C SER A 56 -4.71 -0.51 -7.99
N LYS A 57 -4.25 0.05 -6.87
CA LYS A 57 -3.25 1.14 -6.85
C LYS A 57 -1.92 0.69 -7.46
N TYR A 58 -1.43 -0.49 -7.07
CA TYR A 58 -0.20 -1.03 -7.64
C TYR A 58 -0.35 -1.36 -9.13
N LYS A 59 -1.50 -1.91 -9.54
CA LYS A 59 -1.80 -2.21 -10.95
C LYS A 59 -1.72 -0.96 -11.82
N ASN A 60 -2.20 0.18 -11.33
CA ASN A 60 -2.11 1.45 -12.05
C ASN A 60 -0.66 1.87 -12.31
N ILE A 61 0.23 1.73 -11.31
CA ILE A 61 1.65 2.04 -11.48
C ILE A 61 2.36 1.01 -12.35
N SER A 62 2.05 -0.28 -12.18
CA SER A 62 2.73 -1.37 -12.88
C SER A 62 2.63 -1.29 -14.41
N LYS A 63 1.63 -0.54 -14.91
CA LYS A 63 1.40 -0.29 -16.33
C LYS A 63 2.23 0.85 -16.90
N LEU A 64 2.88 1.65 -16.05
CA LEU A 64 3.70 2.77 -16.51
C LEU A 64 4.90 2.24 -17.32
N PRO A 65 5.17 2.81 -18.50
CA PRO A 65 6.22 2.33 -19.37
C PRO A 65 7.60 2.57 -18.72
N GLY A 66 8.50 1.60 -18.86
CA GLY A 66 9.85 1.70 -18.30
C GLY A 66 9.92 1.80 -16.76
N LEU A 67 8.90 1.34 -16.03
CA LEU A 67 8.83 1.44 -14.57
C LEU A 67 10.06 0.84 -13.87
N LYS A 68 10.79 1.69 -13.14
CA LYS A 68 11.90 1.36 -12.25
C LYS A 68 11.51 1.67 -10.81
N ILE A 69 11.04 0.66 -10.08
CA ILE A 69 10.71 0.77 -8.66
C ILE A 69 10.97 -0.58 -7.97
N ARG A 70 11.15 -0.57 -6.64
CA ARG A 70 11.26 -1.79 -5.84
C ARG A 70 9.92 -2.54 -5.76
N LYS A 71 9.61 -3.33 -6.80
CA LYS A 71 8.37 -4.13 -6.91
C LYS A 71 8.15 -5.06 -5.71
N ARG A 72 9.23 -5.58 -5.12
CA ARG A 72 9.21 -6.42 -3.91
C ARG A 72 8.39 -5.79 -2.79
N THR A 73 8.50 -4.48 -2.56
CA THR A 73 7.76 -3.78 -1.52
C THR A 73 6.24 -3.94 -1.67
N TYR A 74 5.73 -3.84 -2.89
CA TYR A 74 4.30 -3.99 -3.18
C TYR A 74 3.84 -5.44 -3.07
N TYR A 75 4.65 -6.39 -3.56
CA TYR A 75 4.31 -7.81 -3.46
C TYR A 75 4.24 -8.29 -2.02
N ILE A 76 5.15 -7.86 -1.14
CA ILE A 76 5.09 -8.20 0.28
C ILE A 76 3.83 -7.61 0.91
N ASN A 77 3.50 -6.35 0.63
CA ASN A 77 2.26 -5.73 1.13
C ASN A 77 1.02 -6.54 0.73
N ILE A 78 0.88 -6.86 -0.56
CA ILE A 78 -0.25 -7.65 -1.08
C ILE A 78 -0.29 -9.04 -0.45
N PHE A 79 0.86 -9.72 -0.36
CA PHE A 79 0.97 -11.06 0.20
C PHE A 79 0.55 -11.11 1.66
N VAL A 80 0.92 -10.12 2.47
CA VAL A 80 0.53 -10.03 3.88
C VAL A 80 -0.99 -9.92 4.03
N TYR A 81 -1.65 -9.04 3.28
CA TYR A 81 -3.10 -8.90 3.34
C TYR A 81 -3.85 -10.15 2.85
N ILE A 82 -3.35 -10.81 1.80
CA ILE A 82 -3.88 -12.10 1.34
C ILE A 82 -3.67 -13.18 2.42
N GLY A 83 -2.51 -13.21 3.09
CA GLY A 83 -2.23 -14.13 4.19
C GLY A 83 -3.21 -13.97 5.35
N PHE A 84 -3.50 -12.73 5.77
CA PHE A 84 -4.54 -12.47 6.77
C PHE A 84 -5.93 -12.91 6.31
N LEU A 85 -6.28 -12.71 5.03
CA LEU A 85 -7.55 -13.21 4.49
C LEU A 85 -7.68 -14.72 4.60
N PHE A 86 -6.65 -15.45 4.17
CA PHE A 86 -6.64 -16.91 4.30
C PHE A 86 -6.77 -17.35 5.75
N PHE A 87 -5.98 -16.75 6.65
CA PHE A 87 -6.03 -17.08 8.07
C PHE A 87 -7.42 -16.81 8.67
N VAL A 88 -8.01 -15.64 8.43
CA VAL A 88 -9.34 -15.29 8.94
C VAL A 88 -10.38 -16.33 8.50
N ASN A 89 -10.40 -16.68 7.21
CA ASN A 89 -11.38 -17.64 6.69
C ASN A 89 -11.17 -19.02 7.31
N ILE A 90 -9.94 -19.49 7.41
CA ILE A 90 -9.61 -20.78 8.03
C ILE A 90 -9.97 -20.77 9.53
N TYR A 91 -9.69 -19.67 10.24
CA TYR A 91 -9.99 -19.52 11.65
C TYR A 91 -11.51 -19.60 11.91
N PHE A 92 -12.33 -18.86 11.17
CA PHE A 92 -13.78 -18.94 11.34
C PHE A 92 -14.35 -20.31 10.92
N LEU A 93 -13.82 -20.92 9.85
CA LEU A 93 -14.15 -22.29 9.46
C LEU A 93 -13.86 -23.29 10.58
N GLN A 94 -12.68 -23.17 11.22
CA GLN A 94 -12.26 -24.01 12.33
C GLN A 94 -13.20 -23.87 13.52
N GLN A 95 -13.51 -22.63 13.90
CA GLN A 95 -14.35 -22.33 15.07
C GLN A 95 -15.79 -22.81 14.90
N MET A 96 -16.34 -22.63 13.69
CA MET A 96 -17.76 -22.87 13.41
C MET A 96 -18.09 -24.27 12.90
N TYR A 97 -17.21 -24.92 12.14
CA TYR A 97 -17.55 -26.14 11.39
C TYR A 97 -16.53 -27.28 11.50
N PHE A 98 -15.23 -26.98 11.51
CA PHE A 98 -14.17 -27.99 11.32
C PHE A 98 -13.18 -28.08 12.48
N ARG A 99 -13.67 -28.27 13.71
CA ARG A 99 -12.82 -28.34 14.92
C ARG A 99 -11.88 -29.53 14.98
N ASN A 100 -12.19 -30.62 14.29
CA ASN A 100 -11.45 -31.89 14.39
C ASN A 100 -10.60 -32.17 13.13
N VAL A 101 -10.35 -31.16 12.30
CA VAL A 101 -9.54 -31.32 11.09
C VAL A 101 -8.14 -30.77 11.34
N ASP A 102 -7.15 -31.66 11.42
CA ASP A 102 -5.77 -31.33 11.84
C ASP A 102 -5.12 -30.22 11.02
N ILE A 103 -5.30 -30.25 9.69
CA ILE A 103 -4.73 -29.23 8.81
C ILE A 103 -5.36 -27.85 9.08
N ILE A 104 -6.67 -27.81 9.35
CA ILE A 104 -7.41 -26.57 9.66
C ILE A 104 -6.97 -26.05 11.04
N ASN A 105 -6.84 -26.92 12.04
CA ASN A 105 -6.36 -26.56 13.37
C ASN A 105 -4.93 -26.02 13.36
N THR A 106 -4.05 -26.60 12.54
CA THR A 106 -2.66 -26.14 12.39
C THR A 106 -2.61 -24.76 11.76
N LEU A 107 -3.39 -24.53 10.70
CA LEU A 107 -3.44 -23.24 9.98
C LEU A 107 -4.17 -22.14 10.79
N ALA A 108 -5.14 -22.51 11.64
CA ALA A 108 -5.82 -21.60 12.56
C ALA A 108 -5.06 -21.38 13.89
N SER A 109 -3.84 -21.92 14.02
CA SER A 109 -3.11 -21.91 15.28
C SER A 109 -2.60 -20.51 15.67
N PRO A 110 -2.41 -20.25 16.99
CA PRO A 110 -1.77 -19.04 17.48
C PRO A 110 -0.38 -18.79 16.88
N ILE A 111 0.36 -19.84 16.54
CA ILE A 111 1.70 -19.72 15.96
C ILE A 111 1.61 -19.11 14.56
N PHE A 112 0.63 -19.52 13.75
CA PHE A 112 0.46 -19.01 12.40
C PHE A 112 0.10 -17.52 12.40
N ILE A 113 -0.82 -17.10 13.27
CA ILE A 113 -1.18 -15.68 13.39
C ILE A 113 -0.02 -14.83 13.90
N VAL A 114 0.78 -15.33 14.85
CA VAL A 114 2.01 -14.64 15.30
C VAL A 114 2.99 -14.48 14.13
N GLY A 115 3.17 -15.52 13.32
CA GLY A 115 3.99 -15.45 12.11
C GLY A 115 3.50 -14.39 11.13
N LEU A 116 2.18 -14.30 10.89
CA LEU A 116 1.58 -13.25 10.06
C LEU A 116 1.79 -11.85 10.63
N PHE A 117 1.68 -11.67 11.95
CA PHE A 117 1.97 -10.39 12.58
C PHE A 117 3.44 -9.99 12.47
N LEU A 118 4.38 -10.93 12.64
CA LEU A 118 5.80 -10.67 12.42
C LEU A 118 6.08 -10.28 10.97
N LEU A 119 5.46 -10.96 10.01
CA LEU A 119 5.56 -10.62 8.59
C LEU A 119 4.95 -9.24 8.30
N PHE A 120 3.84 -8.87 8.95
CA PHE A 120 3.25 -7.54 8.87
C PHE A 120 4.19 -6.46 9.42
N LEU A 121 4.79 -6.68 10.59
CA LEU A 121 5.78 -5.77 11.17
C LEU A 121 6.99 -5.60 10.25
N PHE A 122 7.48 -6.69 9.65
CA PHE A 122 8.54 -6.65 8.64
C PHE A 122 8.11 -5.86 7.40
N ASN A 123 6.88 -6.05 6.94
CA ASN A 123 6.32 -5.32 5.82
C ASN A 123 6.23 -3.80 6.09
N LEU A 124 5.88 -3.37 7.30
CA LEU A 124 5.90 -1.96 7.69
C LEU A 124 7.29 -1.29 7.58
N GLN A 125 8.37 -2.08 7.63
CA GLN A 125 9.72 -1.57 7.42
C GLN A 125 10.05 -1.38 5.92
N ASN A 126 9.29 -2.01 5.02
CA ASN A 126 9.50 -1.96 3.58
C ASN A 126 8.71 -0.80 2.98
N GLY A 127 9.35 0.36 2.94
CA GLY A 127 8.81 1.56 2.30
C GLY A 127 7.84 2.34 3.15
N LYS A 128 7.56 3.54 2.67
CA LYS A 128 6.67 4.48 3.34
C LYS A 128 5.78 5.18 2.33
N PHE A 129 4.50 4.84 2.38
CA PHE A 129 3.52 5.31 1.41
C PHE A 129 3.10 6.76 1.72
N LEU A 130 2.76 7.48 0.65
CA LEU A 130 2.46 8.91 0.72
C LEU A 130 1.10 9.15 1.34
N ILE A 131 1.04 10.20 2.14
CA ILE A 131 -0.21 10.79 2.59
C ILE A 131 -0.61 11.84 1.55
N LYS A 132 -1.84 11.75 1.05
CA LYS A 132 -2.43 12.74 0.16
C LYS A 132 -3.41 13.61 0.95
N ASP A 133 -3.23 14.93 0.88
CA ASP A 133 -4.17 15.94 1.39
C ASP A 133 -4.75 16.70 0.20
N GLU A 134 -6.05 16.51 -0.04
CA GLU A 134 -6.78 17.09 -1.18
C GLU A 134 -7.38 18.45 -0.80
N LYS A 135 -6.71 19.53 -1.19
CA LYS A 135 -7.16 20.92 -0.99
C LYS A 135 -7.23 21.63 -2.35
N GLU A 136 -7.10 22.97 -2.38
CA GLU A 136 -6.89 23.73 -3.62
C GLU A 136 -5.61 23.31 -4.34
N THR A 137 -4.56 22.98 -3.58
CA THR A 137 -3.32 22.37 -4.05
C THR A 137 -3.20 20.98 -3.42
N ASP A 138 -2.99 19.96 -4.24
CA ASP A 138 -2.78 18.61 -3.72
C ASP A 138 -1.41 18.49 -3.06
N ILE A 139 -1.38 18.09 -1.80
CA ILE A 139 -0.14 17.87 -1.06
C ILE A 139 0.08 16.37 -0.90
N TYR A 140 1.22 15.90 -1.39
CA TYR A 140 1.68 14.53 -1.26
C TYR A 140 2.90 14.49 -0.35
N GLU A 141 2.84 13.74 0.75
CA GLU A 141 3.90 13.76 1.76
C GLU A 141 4.40 12.34 2.10
N ILE A 142 5.72 12.14 2.00
CA ILE A 142 6.44 11.09 2.71
C ILE A 142 7.04 11.73 3.97
N PRO A 143 6.40 11.60 5.14
CA PRO A 143 6.80 12.36 6.30
C PRO A 143 8.18 11.91 6.80
N LYS A 144 8.87 12.78 7.54
CA LYS A 144 10.13 12.43 8.19
C LYS A 144 9.94 11.45 9.36
N LYS A 145 8.89 11.62 10.15
CA LYS A 145 8.61 10.81 11.36
C LYS A 145 8.07 9.43 11.01
N HIS A 146 8.57 8.38 11.67
CA HIS A 146 8.08 7.01 11.52
C HIS A 146 6.56 6.89 11.79
N SER A 147 5.92 5.94 11.12
CA SER A 147 4.48 5.71 11.25
C SER A 147 4.18 4.22 11.14
N PHE A 148 3.51 3.69 12.16
CA PHE A 148 2.98 2.33 12.12
C PHE A 148 1.90 2.14 11.04
N ARG A 149 1.26 3.23 10.60
CA ARG A 149 0.19 3.19 9.60
C ARG A 149 0.72 3.23 8.17
N ASN A 150 1.73 4.07 7.92
CA ASN A 150 2.19 4.38 6.56
C ASN A 150 3.53 3.76 6.20
N GLY A 151 4.17 3.05 7.14
CA GLY A 151 5.48 2.44 6.99
C GLY A 151 6.63 3.33 7.44
N ASN A 152 7.81 2.73 7.48
CA ASN A 152 8.99 3.31 8.13
C ASN A 152 10.17 3.55 7.20
N ASP A 153 10.13 3.04 5.96
CA ASP A 153 11.17 3.30 4.95
C ASP A 153 12.58 2.81 5.32
N VAL A 154 12.70 1.78 6.16
CA VAL A 154 13.99 1.30 6.71
C VAL A 154 14.67 0.31 5.77
N LEU A 155 13.95 -0.75 5.36
CA LEU A 155 14.51 -1.86 4.54
C LEU A 155 14.35 -1.63 3.04
N GLY A 156 13.45 -0.74 2.67
CA GLY A 156 13.16 -0.39 1.29
C GLY A 156 12.41 0.92 1.22
N ASN A 157 12.21 1.41 0.01
CA ASN A 157 11.43 2.59 -0.30
C ASN A 157 10.43 2.31 -1.41
N VAL A 158 9.54 3.27 -1.62
CA VAL A 158 8.53 3.26 -2.69
C VAL A 158 8.76 4.42 -3.66
N VAL A 159 10.01 4.84 -3.82
CA VAL A 159 10.40 5.87 -4.78
C VAL A 159 11.06 5.20 -5.99
N GLY A 160 10.75 5.72 -7.17
CA GLY A 160 11.31 5.25 -8.42
C GLY A 160 10.99 6.20 -9.57
N SER A 161 11.17 5.71 -10.78
CA SER A 161 10.89 6.43 -12.02
C SER A 161 10.14 5.56 -13.01
N TYR A 162 9.57 6.21 -14.02
CA TYR A 162 9.07 5.58 -15.24
C TYR A 162 9.56 6.43 -16.42
N GLU A 163 9.22 6.04 -17.64
CA GLU A 163 9.76 6.68 -18.85
C GLU A 163 9.60 8.20 -18.86
N ASN A 164 8.44 8.71 -18.43
CA ASN A 164 8.08 10.13 -18.53
C ASN A 164 7.96 10.83 -17.17
N GLY A 165 8.39 10.22 -16.06
CA GLY A 165 8.26 10.87 -14.76
C GLY A 165 8.76 10.08 -13.56
N LEU A 166 8.40 10.56 -12.38
CA LEU A 166 8.73 9.93 -11.10
C LEU A 166 7.54 9.15 -10.56
N VAL A 167 7.83 8.10 -9.81
CA VAL A 167 6.83 7.32 -9.06
C VAL A 167 7.16 7.42 -7.58
N LEU A 168 6.18 7.81 -6.78
CA LEU A 168 6.29 7.82 -5.33
C LEU A 168 5.05 7.14 -4.74
N GLY A 169 5.25 6.00 -4.09
CA GLY A 169 4.19 5.19 -3.49
C GLY A 169 3.16 4.77 -4.52
N ASN A 170 1.93 5.23 -4.36
CA ASN A 170 0.82 4.89 -5.27
C ASN A 170 0.52 5.99 -6.31
N TYR A 171 1.42 6.96 -6.45
CA TYR A 171 1.26 8.13 -7.31
C TYR A 171 2.42 8.25 -8.29
N TYR A 172 2.15 8.87 -9.43
CA TYR A 172 3.16 9.20 -10.43
C TYR A 172 3.06 10.68 -10.79
N PHE A 173 4.19 11.25 -11.19
CA PHE A 173 4.35 12.67 -11.47
C PHE A 173 5.12 12.82 -12.79
N PRO A 174 4.46 13.21 -13.88
CA PRO A 174 5.11 13.46 -15.17
C PRO A 174 6.17 14.57 -15.06
N TYR A 175 7.30 14.43 -15.75
CA TYR A 175 8.36 15.44 -15.79
C TYR A 175 7.89 16.76 -16.41
N GLU A 176 7.03 16.68 -17.43
CA GLU A 176 6.46 17.85 -18.12
C GLU A 176 5.70 18.78 -17.16
N GLY A 177 4.93 18.21 -16.22
CA GLY A 177 4.18 18.96 -15.22
C GLY A 177 5.03 19.55 -14.09
N MET A 178 6.31 19.17 -13.99
CA MET A 178 7.19 19.67 -12.93
C MET A 178 7.67 21.09 -13.22
N LYS A 179 7.43 21.98 -12.25
CA LYS A 179 7.85 23.39 -12.32
C LYS A 179 9.15 23.66 -11.56
N SER A 180 9.31 23.02 -10.40
CA SER A 180 10.51 23.21 -9.58
C SER A 180 10.75 22.03 -8.65
N ILE A 181 12.02 21.70 -8.45
CA ILE A 181 12.52 20.70 -7.51
C ILE A 181 13.55 21.38 -6.61
N SER A 182 13.36 21.36 -5.29
CA SER A 182 14.25 22.05 -4.36
C SER A 182 14.35 21.35 -3.01
N LYS A 183 15.29 21.79 -2.18
CA LYS A 183 15.41 21.40 -0.76
C LYS A 183 14.71 22.41 0.14
N SER A 184 13.90 21.93 1.08
CA SER A 184 13.29 22.72 2.14
C SER A 184 14.32 23.12 3.21
N LYS A 185 13.94 24.03 4.12
CA LYS A 185 14.75 24.38 5.30
C LYS A 185 14.98 23.19 6.23
N GLU A 186 14.04 22.24 6.23
CA GLU A 186 14.09 21.02 7.07
C GLU A 186 14.80 19.85 6.38
N ASN A 187 15.51 20.13 5.28
CA ASN A 187 16.18 19.16 4.43
C ASN A 187 15.24 18.16 3.75
N GLU A 188 13.98 18.52 3.47
CA GLU A 188 13.09 17.70 2.66
C GLU A 188 13.23 18.03 1.17
N VAL A 189 13.05 17.07 0.28
CA VAL A 189 12.91 17.36 -1.15
C VAL A 189 11.48 17.79 -1.44
N ILE A 190 11.32 18.96 -2.08
CA ILE A 190 10.05 19.52 -2.48
C ILE A 190 9.98 19.56 -4.01
N ILE A 191 8.94 18.94 -4.58
CA ILE A 191 8.61 19.05 -6.01
C ILE A 191 7.30 19.83 -6.12
N LYS A 192 7.29 20.89 -6.92
CA LYS A 192 6.06 21.63 -7.27
C LYS A 192 5.77 21.42 -8.74
N GLY A 193 4.50 21.25 -9.06
CA GLY A 193 4.07 21.12 -10.45
C GLY A 193 2.58 21.38 -10.64
N LYS A 194 2.11 21.10 -11.84
CA LYS A 194 0.70 21.20 -12.23
C LYS A 194 0.35 20.01 -13.11
N ASP A 195 -0.77 19.37 -12.83
CA ASP A 195 -1.32 18.26 -13.62
C ASP A 195 -2.83 18.46 -13.78
N ASP A 196 -3.38 18.20 -14.97
CA ASP A 196 -4.82 18.31 -15.30
C ASP A 196 -5.54 19.51 -14.64
N SER A 197 -4.94 20.70 -14.74
CA SER A 197 -5.42 21.98 -14.19
C SER A 197 -5.20 22.24 -12.69
N LYS A 198 -4.75 21.26 -11.90
CA LYS A 198 -4.52 21.39 -10.46
C LYS A 198 -3.04 21.47 -10.10
N ASN A 199 -2.68 22.38 -9.18
CA ASN A 199 -1.32 22.44 -8.66
C ASN A 199 -1.08 21.31 -7.67
N TYR A 200 0.16 20.82 -7.61
CA TYR A 200 0.58 19.83 -6.62
C TYR A 200 1.91 20.19 -5.97
N ILE A 201 2.09 19.71 -4.74
CA ILE A 201 3.34 19.75 -3.98
C ILE A 201 3.64 18.35 -3.47
N VAL A 202 4.81 17.81 -3.82
CA VAL A 202 5.35 16.59 -3.22
C VAL A 202 6.41 16.97 -2.20
N LYS A 203 6.32 16.45 -0.99
CA LYS A 203 7.31 16.59 0.08
C LYS A 203 7.86 15.23 0.47
N VAL A 204 9.18 15.09 0.43
CA VAL A 204 9.85 13.84 0.82
C VAL A 204 10.86 14.16 1.93
N GLY A 205 10.49 13.79 3.16
CA GLY A 205 11.30 14.00 4.35
C GLY A 205 11.95 12.73 4.91
N SER A 206 11.56 11.54 4.46
CA SER A 206 12.24 10.29 4.84
C SER A 206 13.58 10.16 4.11
N LYS A 207 14.67 9.95 4.84
CA LYS A 207 16.04 9.94 4.30
C LYS A 207 16.26 8.89 3.20
N ASN A 208 15.70 7.69 3.34
CA ASN A 208 15.87 6.62 2.35
C ASN A 208 15.16 6.96 1.03
N SER A 209 13.88 7.35 1.11
CA SER A 209 13.11 7.86 -0.03
C SER A 209 13.74 9.10 -0.66
N GLU A 210 14.27 10.01 0.16
CA GLU A 210 14.93 11.24 -0.31
C GLU A 210 16.18 10.93 -1.13
N ASN A 211 17.05 10.05 -0.62
CA ASN A 211 18.25 9.63 -1.33
C ASN A 211 17.92 8.96 -2.66
N GLN A 212 16.92 8.07 -2.68
CA GLN A 212 16.46 7.44 -3.91
C GLN A 212 15.91 8.49 -4.87
N LEU A 213 15.07 9.41 -4.40
CA LEU A 213 14.48 10.47 -5.22
C LEU A 213 15.57 11.34 -5.87
N ILE A 214 16.59 11.73 -5.11
CA ILE A 214 17.72 12.50 -5.64
C ILE A 214 18.45 11.70 -6.72
N SER A 215 18.64 10.39 -6.52
CA SER A 215 19.25 9.52 -7.53
C SER A 215 18.42 9.46 -8.82
N GLU A 216 17.10 9.30 -8.73
CA GLU A 216 16.21 9.28 -9.91
C GLU A 216 16.18 10.64 -10.63
N ILE A 217 16.24 11.76 -9.90
CA ILE A 217 16.30 13.10 -10.49
C ILE A 217 17.61 13.30 -11.24
N LYS A 218 18.74 12.86 -10.68
CA LYS A 218 20.06 12.94 -11.36
C LYS A 218 20.07 12.13 -12.66
N ASP A 219 19.57 10.89 -12.64
CA ASP A 219 19.45 10.05 -13.84
C ASP A 219 18.55 10.72 -14.90
N ALA A 220 17.48 11.38 -14.47
CA ALA A 220 16.58 12.11 -15.37
C ALA A 220 17.23 13.37 -15.98
N LEU A 221 18.06 14.09 -15.21
CA LEU A 221 18.84 15.23 -15.71
C LEU A 221 19.88 14.78 -16.73
N GLU A 222 20.65 13.73 -16.43
CA GLU A 222 21.68 13.18 -17.34
C GLU A 222 21.09 12.72 -18.67
N LYS A 223 19.83 12.27 -18.65
CA LYS A 223 19.08 11.85 -19.85
C LYS A 223 18.30 12.97 -20.53
N GLY A 224 18.41 14.21 -20.06
CA GLY A 224 17.71 15.36 -20.62
C GLY A 224 16.19 15.32 -20.46
N LYS A 225 15.66 14.54 -19.51
CA LYS A 225 14.21 14.42 -19.26
C LYS A 225 13.66 15.54 -18.39
N ILE A 226 14.53 16.24 -17.67
CA ILE A 226 14.22 17.41 -16.84
C ILE A 226 15.20 18.51 -17.20
N GLU A 227 14.74 19.75 -17.28
CA GLU A 227 15.59 20.91 -17.45
C GLU A 227 16.35 21.26 -16.17
N GLU A 228 17.65 21.54 -16.25
CA GLU A 228 18.50 21.86 -15.09
C GLU A 228 18.01 23.08 -14.28
N ASN A 229 17.44 24.08 -14.95
CA ASN A 229 16.89 25.29 -14.35
C ASN A 229 15.75 25.00 -13.34
N LYS A 230 15.04 23.87 -13.48
CA LYS A 230 13.97 23.44 -12.59
C LYS A 230 14.51 22.83 -11.31
N VAL A 231 15.79 22.45 -11.26
CA VAL A 231 16.38 21.68 -10.15
C VAL A 231 17.35 22.54 -9.35
N ASN A 232 16.95 22.92 -8.13
CA ASN A 232 17.80 23.62 -7.17
C ASN A 232 18.08 22.74 -5.93
N LEU A 233 19.00 21.79 -6.11
CA LEU A 233 19.50 20.91 -5.04
C LEU A 233 20.90 21.33 -4.54
N LYS A 234 21.37 22.55 -4.86
CA LYS A 234 22.76 23.03 -4.69
C LYS A 234 23.30 23.14 -3.26
N LYS A 235 22.63 22.60 -2.23
CA LYS A 235 23.22 22.37 -0.90
C LYS A 235 23.99 21.03 -0.79
N LEU A 236 24.42 20.44 -1.90
CA LEU A 236 25.05 19.11 -1.98
C LEU A 236 26.57 19.17 -2.33
N LYS A 237 27.31 20.16 -1.82
CA LYS A 237 28.79 20.20 -2.01
C LYS A 237 29.64 19.65 -0.87
N ASN A 238 29.07 19.27 0.28
CA ASN A 238 29.84 18.71 1.40
C ASN A 238 29.22 17.40 1.91
N LEU A 239 29.60 16.29 1.28
CA LEU A 239 29.65 14.96 1.89
C LEU A 239 31.00 14.36 1.53
#